data_AF-A0A832SZW8-F1
#
_entry.id   AF-A0A832SZW8-F1
#
_cell.length_a   1.000
_cell.length_b   1.000
_cell.length_c   1.000
_cell.angle_alpha   90.00
_cell.angle_beta   90.00
_cell.angle_gamma   90.00
#
_symmetry.space_group_name_H-M   'P 1'
#
loop_
_entity.id
_entity.type
_entity.pdbx_description
1 polymer ?
#
loop_
_entity_poly.entity_id
_entity_poly.type
_entity_poly.pdbx_seq_one_letter_code
_entity_poly.pdbx_strand_id
1 'polypeptide(L)'
;QGTINDPVPKKKLNLKKEDEIKEYESKYIEFLQEMSDYIHSHGLELIWIPATGTRDATYLKNNSGIPTLAGYFDRVFVQLNYYQYNSQYTFNKLVEKIKWIYEESLSIEMEADCAVLEGKRGHCAECEYANNEPVYCNNAKCLERACDYISGILEAYWELFHRPPLSPETVVNRLFPHRAYYFGTDFKVVDKVRSKCPEW
;
A
#
# COMPACT_ATOMS: atom_id res chain seq x y z
N GLN A 1 -9.05 6.88 7.41
CA GLN A 1 -9.31 5.44 7.27
C GLN A 1 -8.80 4.73 8.50
N GLY A 2 -9.59 3.85 9.09
CA GLY A 2 -9.22 2.97 10.18
C GLY A 2 -10.06 1.71 10.05
N THR A 3 -9.45 0.55 10.27
CA THR A 3 -10.14 -0.74 10.29
C THR A 3 -10.80 -0.98 11.64
N ILE A 4 -11.49 -2.10 11.80
CA ILE A 4 -12.16 -2.51 13.04
C ILE A 4 -11.26 -2.49 14.30
N ASN A 5 -9.97 -2.82 14.13
CA ASN A 5 -8.96 -2.81 15.20
C ASN A 5 -8.31 -1.43 15.43
N ASP A 6 -8.59 -0.43 14.58
CA ASP A 6 -8.06 0.92 14.75
C ASP A 6 -8.83 1.63 15.89
N PRO A 7 -8.15 2.31 16.82
CA PRO A 7 -8.81 3.08 17.88
C PRO A 7 -9.63 4.28 17.35
N VAL A 8 -9.36 4.75 16.13
CA VAL A 8 -9.99 5.95 15.55
C VAL A 8 -11.51 5.78 15.35
N PRO A 9 -12.03 4.71 14.70
CA PRO A 9 -13.47 4.45 14.64
C PRO A 9 -14.15 4.43 16.01
N LYS A 10 -13.57 3.73 17.00
CA LYS A 10 -14.12 3.63 18.36
C LYS A 10 -14.24 5.01 19.01
N LYS A 11 -13.21 5.85 18.86
CA LYS A 11 -13.22 7.24 19.35
C LYS A 11 -14.24 8.11 18.63
N LYS A 12 -14.36 8.01 17.30
CA LYS A 12 -15.30 8.82 16.51
C LYS A 12 -16.77 8.47 16.80
N LEU A 13 -17.04 7.19 17.02
CA LEU A 13 -18.37 6.69 17.36
C LEU A 13 -18.68 6.80 18.85
N ASN A 14 -17.73 7.31 19.66
CA ASN A 14 -17.85 7.45 21.10
C ASN A 14 -18.24 6.14 21.81
N LEU A 15 -17.78 5.00 21.28
CA LEU A 15 -18.00 3.67 21.85
C LEU A 15 -17.12 3.54 23.09
N LYS A 16 -17.72 3.34 24.26
CA LYS A 16 -17.00 3.28 25.55
C LYS A 16 -17.15 1.93 26.24
N LYS A 17 -18.26 1.25 26.00
CA LYS A 17 -18.53 -0.06 26.61
C LYS A 17 -18.05 -1.17 25.70
N GLU A 18 -17.57 -2.25 26.30
CA GLU A 18 -17.08 -3.41 25.56
C GLU A 18 -18.17 -4.05 24.69
N ASP A 19 -19.41 -4.09 25.18
CA ASP A 19 -20.55 -4.64 24.41
C ASP A 19 -20.89 -3.78 23.19
N GLU A 20 -20.81 -2.45 23.29
CA GLU A 20 -21.02 -1.53 22.16
C GLU A 20 -19.94 -1.72 21.08
N ILE A 21 -18.70 -1.97 21.52
CA ILE A 21 -17.58 -2.28 20.62
C ILE A 21 -17.85 -3.61 19.92
N LYS A 22 -18.18 -4.68 20.66
CA LYS A 22 -18.46 -6.00 20.08
C LYS A 22 -19.64 -5.98 19.11
N GLU A 23 -20.70 -5.23 19.43
CA GLU A 23 -21.86 -5.09 18.54
C GLU A 23 -21.47 -4.37 17.24
N TYR A 24 -20.71 -3.28 17.33
CA TYR A 24 -20.18 -2.58 16.15
C TYR A 24 -19.29 -3.50 15.31
N GLU A 25 -18.39 -4.23 15.97
CA GLU A 25 -17.48 -5.16 15.32
C GLU A 25 -18.25 -6.25 14.57
N SER A 26 -19.29 -6.84 15.19
CA SER A 26 -20.16 -7.83 14.58
C SER A 26 -20.90 -7.29 13.35
N LYS A 27 -21.52 -6.10 13.46
CA LYS A 27 -22.26 -5.48 12.35
C LYS A 27 -21.35 -5.12 11.17
N TYR A 28 -20.12 -4.70 11.45
CA TYR A 28 -19.13 -4.40 10.41
C TYR A 28 -18.72 -5.65 9.65
N ILE A 29 -18.53 -6.77 10.37
CA ILE A 29 -18.23 -8.08 9.76
C ILE A 29 -19.41 -8.60 8.95
N GLU A 30 -20.62 -8.52 9.48
CA GLU A 30 -21.86 -8.90 8.77
C GLU A 30 -21.99 -8.14 7.45
N PHE A 31 -21.78 -6.81 7.48
CA PHE A 31 -21.79 -5.99 6.28
C PHE A 31 -20.76 -6.43 5.24
N LEU A 32 -19.52 -6.73 5.66
CA LEU A 32 -18.47 -7.18 4.73
C LEU A 32 -18.80 -8.54 4.12
N GLN A 33 -19.36 -9.46 4.91
CA GLN A 33 -19.81 -10.75 4.43
C GLN A 33 -20.93 -10.60 3.39
N GLU A 34 -21.97 -9.82 3.71
CA GLU A 34 -23.08 -9.56 2.78
C GLU A 34 -22.61 -8.92 1.46
N MET A 35 -21.67 -7.98 1.54
CA MET A 35 -21.08 -7.35 0.36
C MET A 35 -20.28 -8.35 -0.48
N SER A 36 -19.48 -9.20 0.16
CA SER A 36 -18.71 -10.25 -0.50
C SER A 36 -19.63 -11.24 -1.23
N ASP A 37 -20.63 -11.78 -0.53
CA ASP A 37 -21.61 -12.72 -1.07
C ASP A 37 -22.39 -12.12 -2.24
N TYR A 38 -22.80 -10.85 -2.12
CA TYR A 38 -23.51 -10.16 -3.20
C TYR A 38 -22.64 -10.06 -4.46
N ILE A 39 -21.38 -9.63 -4.33
CA ILE A 39 -20.48 -9.47 -5.47
C ILE A 39 -20.17 -10.83 -6.12
N HIS A 40 -19.88 -11.86 -5.33
CA HIS A 40 -19.63 -13.21 -5.85
C HIS A 40 -20.86 -13.84 -6.49
N SER A 41 -22.07 -13.55 -6.00
CA SER A 41 -23.32 -14.02 -6.64
C SER A 41 -23.52 -13.49 -8.06
N HIS A 42 -22.79 -12.43 -8.44
CA HIS A 42 -22.75 -11.86 -9.78
C HIS A 42 -21.51 -12.26 -10.59
N GLY A 43 -20.68 -13.20 -10.07
CA GLY A 43 -19.47 -13.68 -10.74
C GLY A 43 -18.35 -12.63 -10.83
N LEU A 44 -18.35 -11.65 -9.94
CA LEU A 44 -17.35 -10.57 -9.87
C LEU A 44 -16.35 -10.84 -8.74
N GLU A 45 -15.15 -10.26 -8.85
CA GLU A 45 -14.15 -10.24 -7.77
C GLU A 45 -14.28 -8.96 -6.92
N LEU A 46 -14.14 -9.08 -5.61
CA LEU A 46 -14.08 -8.00 -4.65
C LEU A 46 -12.62 -7.74 -4.23
N ILE A 47 -12.08 -6.59 -4.64
CA ILE A 47 -10.69 -6.18 -4.37
C ILE A 47 -10.66 -5.03 -3.36
N TRP A 48 -9.71 -5.07 -2.42
CA TRP A 48 -9.46 -3.99 -1.48
C TRP A 48 -8.05 -3.44 -1.58
N ILE A 49 -7.93 -2.11 -1.58
CA ILE A 49 -6.65 -1.39 -1.59
C ILE A 49 -6.55 -0.53 -0.32
N PRO A 50 -6.16 -1.12 0.83
CA PRO A 50 -6.03 -0.35 2.06
C PRO A 50 -4.77 0.51 2.07
N ALA A 51 -4.95 1.81 2.35
CA ALA A 51 -3.84 2.74 2.58
C ALA A 51 -3.33 2.66 4.02
N THR A 52 -2.02 2.50 4.17
CA THR A 52 -1.36 2.46 5.49
C THR A 52 -1.04 3.86 6.01
N GLY A 53 -0.91 4.86 5.12
CA GLY A 53 -0.49 6.21 5.46
C GLY A 53 0.88 6.21 6.13
N THR A 54 1.02 7.02 7.19
CA THR A 54 2.28 7.17 7.94
C THR A 54 2.48 6.12 9.05
N ARG A 55 1.54 5.17 9.24
CA ARG A 55 1.63 4.12 10.28
C ARG A 55 2.77 3.17 9.96
N ASP A 56 3.65 2.90 10.93
CA ASP A 56 4.76 1.94 10.77
C ASP A 56 4.30 0.48 10.89
N ALA A 57 5.22 -0.46 10.61
CA ALA A 57 4.93 -1.90 10.67
C ALA A 57 4.50 -2.37 12.07
N THR A 58 5.06 -1.79 13.14
CA THR A 58 4.70 -2.13 14.52
C THR A 58 3.25 -1.74 14.82
N TYR A 59 2.83 -0.54 14.43
CA TYR A 59 1.44 -0.11 14.56
C TYR A 59 0.52 -1.04 13.77
N LEU A 60 0.88 -1.34 12.52
CA LEU A 60 0.08 -2.19 11.64
C LEU A 60 -0.10 -3.59 12.22
N LYS A 61 0.97 -4.22 12.71
CA LYS A 61 0.92 -5.54 13.36
C LYS A 61 -0.03 -5.58 14.58
N ASN A 62 -0.06 -4.51 15.36
CA ASN A 62 -0.79 -4.49 16.64
C ASN A 62 -2.22 -3.96 16.53
N ASN A 63 -2.53 -3.14 15.51
CA ASN A 63 -3.78 -2.38 15.44
C ASN A 63 -4.48 -2.45 14.07
N SER A 64 -3.84 -3.04 13.05
CA SER A 64 -4.48 -3.18 11.75
C SER A 64 -5.49 -4.32 11.78
N GLY A 65 -6.67 -4.07 11.24
CA GLY A 65 -7.64 -5.10 10.89
C GLY A 65 -7.45 -5.62 9.48
N ILE A 66 -6.46 -5.12 8.72
CA ILE A 66 -6.25 -5.54 7.32
C ILE A 66 -6.11 -7.07 7.21
N PRO A 67 -5.23 -7.75 7.99
CA PRO A 67 -5.08 -9.20 7.86
C PRO A 67 -6.37 -9.96 8.21
N THR A 68 -7.09 -9.51 9.24
CA THR A 68 -8.33 -10.16 9.70
C THR A 68 -9.47 -9.99 8.70
N LEU A 69 -9.56 -8.84 8.05
CA LEU A 69 -10.61 -8.56 7.07
C LEU A 69 -10.28 -9.08 5.67
N ALA A 70 -9.03 -9.51 5.42
CA ALA A 70 -8.59 -9.94 4.09
C ALA A 70 -9.40 -11.12 3.53
N GLY A 71 -9.93 -11.99 4.39
CA GLY A 71 -10.73 -13.15 3.98
C GLY A 71 -12.07 -12.82 3.30
N TYR A 72 -12.54 -11.58 3.36
CA TYR A 72 -13.76 -11.14 2.67
C TYR A 72 -13.51 -10.66 1.24
N PHE A 73 -12.25 -10.59 0.81
CA PHE A 73 -11.83 -10.04 -0.48
C PHE A 73 -11.07 -11.11 -1.26
N ASP A 74 -11.24 -11.13 -2.58
CA ASP A 74 -10.46 -12.02 -3.45
C ASP A 74 -8.98 -11.60 -3.46
N ARG A 75 -8.72 -10.28 -3.38
CA ARG A 75 -7.37 -9.72 -3.34
C ARG A 75 -7.31 -8.48 -2.46
N VAL A 76 -6.20 -8.35 -1.73
CA VAL A 76 -5.89 -7.17 -0.92
C VAL A 76 -4.52 -6.63 -1.32
N PHE A 77 -4.49 -5.44 -1.92
CA PHE A 77 -3.26 -4.76 -2.34
C PHE A 77 -2.98 -3.59 -1.40
N VAL A 78 -2.06 -3.77 -0.45
CA VAL A 78 -1.76 -2.75 0.55
C VAL A 78 -1.00 -1.58 -0.09
N GLN A 79 -1.58 -0.38 -0.01
CA GLN A 79 -0.92 0.87 -0.40
C GLN A 79 -0.03 1.36 0.76
N LEU A 80 1.26 1.38 0.49
CA LEU A 80 2.29 1.79 1.45
C LEU A 80 2.30 3.30 1.69
N ASN A 81 1.78 4.07 0.72
CA ASN A 81 1.87 5.53 0.61
C ASN A 81 3.32 6.06 0.66
N TYR A 82 4.30 5.23 0.29
CA TYR A 82 5.70 5.64 0.25
C TYR A 82 5.92 6.75 -0.76
N TYR A 83 5.34 6.62 -1.96
CA TYR A 83 5.47 7.60 -3.02
C TYR A 83 5.07 9.04 -2.60
N GLN A 84 4.06 9.18 -1.72
CA GLN A 84 3.37 10.43 -1.42
C GLN A 84 3.89 11.20 -0.19
N TYR A 85 4.58 10.55 0.77
CA TYR A 85 4.96 11.18 2.05
C TYR A 85 6.48 11.35 2.24
N ASN A 86 6.94 12.59 2.43
CA ASN A 86 8.38 12.95 2.41
C ASN A 86 9.08 13.01 3.78
N SER A 87 8.39 13.41 4.86
CA SER A 87 9.08 13.89 6.06
C SER A 87 9.26 12.87 7.19
N GLN A 88 8.56 11.73 7.14
CA GLN A 88 8.61 10.72 8.21
C GLN A 88 8.79 9.29 7.71
N TYR A 89 8.86 9.08 6.40
CA TYR A 89 8.81 7.76 5.81
C TYR A 89 10.08 7.45 4.99
N THR A 90 11.04 6.85 5.69
CA THR A 90 12.36 6.47 5.18
C THR A 90 12.29 5.17 4.39
N PHE A 91 13.35 4.88 3.61
CA PHE A 91 13.49 3.61 2.91
C PHE A 91 13.42 2.41 3.86
N ASN A 92 14.06 2.46 5.03
CA ASN A 92 13.98 1.36 6.00
C ASN A 92 12.55 1.10 6.47
N LYS A 93 11.75 2.14 6.67
CA LYS A 93 10.33 1.97 7.01
C LYS A 93 9.52 1.39 5.85
N LEU A 94 9.90 1.67 4.60
CA LEU A 94 9.33 0.99 3.43
C LEU A 94 9.63 -0.51 3.50
N VAL A 95 10.89 -0.90 3.71
CA VAL A 95 11.31 -2.31 3.85
C VAL A 95 10.57 -3.01 4.99
N GLU A 96 10.45 -2.37 6.17
CA GLU A 96 9.71 -2.91 7.31
C GLU A 96 8.24 -3.21 6.97
N LYS A 97 7.56 -2.28 6.27
CA LYS A 97 6.17 -2.52 5.86
C LYS A 97 6.08 -3.58 4.78
N ILE A 98 7.00 -3.64 3.83
CA ILE A 98 7.04 -4.68 2.80
C ILE A 98 7.14 -6.07 3.46
N LYS A 99 8.03 -6.24 4.44
CA LYS A 99 8.11 -7.49 5.23
C LYS A 99 6.80 -7.82 5.92
N TRP A 100 6.18 -6.83 6.58
CA TRP A 100 4.88 -7.03 7.21
C TRP A 100 3.79 -7.48 6.22
N ILE A 101 3.68 -6.83 5.04
CA ILE A 101 2.72 -7.24 4.00
C ILE A 101 2.96 -8.70 3.60
N TYR A 102 4.22 -9.09 3.38
CA TYR A 102 4.58 -10.46 3.01
C TYR A 102 4.25 -11.47 4.12
N GLU A 103 4.60 -11.17 5.37
CA GLU A 103 4.35 -12.04 6.53
C GLU A 103 2.85 -12.29 6.76
N GLU A 104 2.01 -11.29 6.47
CA GLU A 104 0.54 -11.40 6.54
C GLU A 104 -0.09 -12.02 5.28
N SER A 105 0.72 -12.51 4.34
CA SER A 105 0.26 -13.08 3.06
C SER A 105 -0.61 -12.13 2.22
N LEU A 106 -0.31 -10.83 2.29
CA LEU A 106 -1.01 -9.78 1.54
C LEU A 106 -0.27 -9.45 0.23
N SER A 107 -0.97 -8.78 -0.69
CA SER A 107 -0.35 -8.23 -1.90
C SER A 107 0.00 -6.75 -1.72
N ILE A 108 0.86 -6.23 -2.59
CA ILE A 108 1.36 -4.86 -2.54
C ILE A 108 0.77 -4.01 -3.67
N GLU A 109 0.47 -2.76 -3.35
CA GLU A 109 0.21 -1.71 -4.34
C GLU A 109 1.46 -0.82 -4.48
N MET A 110 1.83 -0.51 -5.72
CA MET A 110 2.99 0.29 -6.10
C MET A 110 2.57 1.53 -6.89
N GLU A 111 2.92 2.71 -6.38
CA GLU A 111 2.45 3.98 -6.90
C GLU A 111 3.56 4.73 -7.67
N ALA A 112 3.19 5.28 -8.82
CA ALA A 112 3.97 6.27 -9.55
C ALA A 112 3.04 7.13 -10.42
N ASP A 113 3.10 8.46 -10.32
CA ASP A 113 2.24 9.33 -11.14
C ASP A 113 3.03 10.15 -12.18
N CYS A 114 2.34 11.10 -12.82
CA CYS A 114 2.93 11.96 -13.83
C CYS A 114 4.18 12.72 -13.35
N ALA A 115 4.41 12.90 -12.05
CA ALA A 115 5.61 13.52 -11.51
C ALA A 115 6.90 12.75 -11.81
N VAL A 116 6.86 11.51 -12.32
CA VAL A 116 8.09 10.86 -12.84
C VAL A 116 8.53 11.39 -14.22
N LEU A 117 7.64 12.09 -14.92
CA LEU A 117 7.88 12.65 -16.25
C LEU A 117 8.43 14.08 -16.13
N GLU A 118 9.39 14.43 -16.97
CA GLU A 118 10.03 15.74 -16.94
C GLU A 118 9.03 16.89 -17.12
N GLY A 119 9.11 17.88 -16.22
CA GLY A 119 8.26 19.07 -16.24
C GLY A 119 6.80 18.83 -15.84
N LYS A 120 6.44 17.60 -15.48
CA LYS A 120 5.11 17.25 -15.00
C LYS A 120 5.04 17.32 -13.47
N ARG A 121 3.81 17.33 -12.97
CA ARG A 121 3.49 17.44 -11.56
C ARG A 121 2.56 16.30 -11.12
N GLY A 122 2.48 16.07 -9.81
CA GLY A 122 1.69 15.01 -9.22
C GLY A 122 1.73 15.01 -7.70
N HIS A 123 1.37 13.86 -7.12
CA HIS A 123 1.25 13.54 -5.71
C HIS A 123 2.53 13.00 -5.07
N CYS A 124 3.61 12.87 -5.83
CA CYS A 124 4.93 12.53 -5.33
C CYS A 124 5.37 13.43 -4.15
N ALA A 125 6.00 12.80 -3.16
CA ALA A 125 6.54 13.43 -1.95
C ALA A 125 7.59 14.53 -2.22
N GLU A 126 8.21 14.49 -3.40
CA GLU A 126 9.25 15.43 -3.86
C GLU A 126 8.66 16.57 -4.73
N CYS A 127 7.33 16.69 -4.71
CA CYS A 127 6.62 17.85 -5.22
C CYS A 127 6.45 18.90 -4.12
N GLU A 128 6.73 20.15 -4.46
CA GLU A 128 6.41 21.33 -3.67
C GLU A 128 4.99 21.77 -3.97
N TYR A 129 4.26 22.16 -2.93
CA TYR A 129 2.86 22.59 -3.02
C TYR A 129 2.69 24.03 -2.56
N ALA A 130 1.86 24.77 -3.29
CA ALA A 130 1.33 26.06 -2.85
C ALA A 130 -0.19 26.02 -3.00
N ASN A 131 -0.92 26.41 -1.94
CA ASN A 131 -2.39 26.37 -1.91
C ASN A 131 -2.98 24.99 -2.29
N ASN A 132 -2.36 23.90 -1.81
CA ASN A 132 -2.70 22.50 -2.12
C ASN A 132 -2.53 22.08 -3.59
N GLU A 133 -1.90 22.91 -4.42
CA GLU A 133 -1.58 22.56 -5.80
C GLU A 133 -0.07 22.37 -5.96
N PRO A 134 0.39 21.32 -6.67
CA PRO A 134 1.80 21.13 -6.91
C PRO A 134 2.31 22.26 -7.82
N VAL A 135 3.37 22.95 -7.40
CA VAL A 135 4.00 24.06 -8.14
C VAL A 135 5.30 23.65 -8.81
N TYR A 136 6.01 22.71 -8.22
CA TYR A 136 7.27 22.17 -8.72
C TYR A 136 7.42 20.72 -8.26
N CYS A 137 8.07 19.88 -9.05
CA CYS A 137 8.40 18.51 -8.65
C CYS A 137 9.83 18.20 -9.04
N ASN A 138 10.58 17.60 -8.13
CA ASN A 138 11.84 16.96 -8.49
C ASN A 138 11.54 15.63 -9.19
N ASN A 139 11.31 15.69 -10.50
CA ASN A 139 10.87 14.52 -11.27
C ASN A 139 11.85 13.34 -11.19
N ALA A 140 13.16 13.62 -11.12
CA ALA A 140 14.20 12.59 -10.98
C ALA A 140 14.09 11.84 -9.66
N LYS A 141 13.86 12.55 -8.55
CA LYS A 141 13.63 11.90 -7.25
C LYS A 141 12.28 11.21 -7.17
N CYS A 142 11.23 11.73 -7.81
CA CYS A 142 9.96 11.00 -7.92
C CYS A 142 10.13 9.66 -8.63
N LEU A 143 10.94 9.63 -9.69
CA LEU A 143 11.31 8.38 -10.37
C LEU A 143 12.15 7.46 -9.47
N GLU A 144 13.05 7.99 -8.64
CA GLU A 144 13.77 7.19 -7.63
C GLU A 144 12.81 6.55 -6.63
N ARG A 145 11.87 7.33 -6.07
CA ARG A 145 10.86 6.82 -5.13
C ARG A 145 9.95 5.75 -5.73
N ALA A 146 9.62 5.86 -7.02
CA ALA A 146 8.89 4.80 -7.73
C ALA A 146 9.72 3.50 -7.81
N CYS A 147 11.02 3.61 -8.06
CA CYS A 147 11.93 2.46 -8.09
C CYS A 147 12.27 1.91 -6.69
N ASP A 148 12.15 2.72 -5.63
CA ASP A 148 12.39 2.27 -4.25
C ASP A 148 11.44 1.14 -3.82
N TYR A 149 10.27 0.99 -4.43
CA TYR A 149 9.43 -0.19 -4.20
C TYR A 149 10.17 -1.47 -4.60
N ILE A 150 10.83 -1.50 -5.76
CA ILE A 150 11.63 -2.66 -6.20
C ILE A 150 12.83 -2.85 -5.28
N SER A 151 13.61 -1.79 -5.04
CA SER A 151 14.75 -1.85 -4.11
C SER A 151 14.33 -2.36 -2.72
N GLY A 152 13.18 -1.92 -2.22
CA GLY A 152 12.64 -2.31 -0.93
C GLY A 152 12.18 -3.77 -0.88
N ILE A 153 11.62 -4.30 -1.98
CA ILE A 153 11.28 -5.72 -2.11
C ILE A 153 12.55 -6.57 -2.11
N LEU A 154 13.61 -6.13 -2.81
CA LEU A 154 14.89 -6.84 -2.82
C LEU A 154 15.55 -6.86 -1.44
N GLU A 155 15.55 -5.72 -0.74
CA GLU A 155 16.09 -5.62 0.61
C GLU A 155 15.28 -6.49 1.60
N ALA A 156 13.95 -6.43 1.54
CA ALA A 156 13.08 -7.27 2.36
C ALA A 156 13.35 -8.76 2.15
N TYR A 157 13.56 -9.21 0.90
CA TYR A 157 13.93 -10.58 0.60
C TYR A 157 15.26 -10.97 1.25
N TRP A 158 16.28 -10.11 1.13
CA TRP A 158 17.58 -10.35 1.74
C TRP A 158 17.47 -10.52 3.26
N GLU A 159 16.75 -9.61 3.92
CA GLU A 159 16.54 -9.66 5.38
C GLU A 159 15.70 -10.86 5.83
N LEU A 160 14.71 -11.30 5.05
CA LEU A 160 13.86 -12.43 5.41
C LEU A 160 14.57 -13.78 5.23
N PHE A 161 15.35 -13.94 4.16
CA PHE A 161 15.88 -15.25 3.77
C PHE A 161 17.38 -15.44 4.00
N HIS A 162 18.15 -14.37 4.21
CA HIS A 162 19.61 -14.41 4.41
C HIS A 162 20.35 -15.25 3.35
N ARG A 163 19.95 -15.11 2.08
CA ARG A 163 20.43 -15.92 0.94
C ARG A 163 20.88 -15.03 -0.21
N PRO A 164 21.81 -15.50 -1.08
CA PRO A 164 22.23 -14.77 -2.27
C PRO A 164 21.03 -14.26 -3.06
N PRO A 165 21.07 -13.01 -3.56
CA PRO A 165 19.95 -12.46 -4.30
C PRO A 165 19.73 -13.30 -5.56
N LEU A 166 18.48 -13.73 -5.76
CA LEU A 166 18.01 -14.21 -7.06
C LEU A 166 17.96 -13.00 -8.02
N SER A 167 17.68 -13.23 -9.30
CA SER A 167 17.39 -12.10 -10.20
C SER A 167 16.27 -11.23 -9.59
N PRO A 168 16.29 -9.90 -9.76
CA PRO A 168 15.27 -9.02 -9.20
C PRO A 168 13.84 -9.46 -9.55
N GLU A 169 13.61 -9.88 -10.80
CA GLU A 169 12.33 -10.43 -11.25
C GLU A 169 11.88 -11.65 -10.42
N THR A 170 12.80 -12.59 -10.15
CA THR A 170 12.49 -13.78 -9.36
C THR A 170 12.15 -13.41 -7.92
N VAL A 171 12.88 -12.45 -7.34
CA VAL A 171 12.61 -11.98 -5.97
C VAL A 171 11.23 -11.31 -5.89
N VAL A 172 10.94 -10.41 -6.82
CA VAL A 172 9.68 -9.67 -6.88
C VAL A 172 8.48 -10.62 -7.07
N ASN A 173 8.58 -11.57 -8.00
CA ASN A 173 7.52 -12.55 -8.23
C ASN A 173 7.38 -13.57 -7.10
N ARG A 174 8.44 -13.81 -6.33
CA ARG A 174 8.40 -14.70 -5.17
C ARG A 174 7.73 -14.06 -3.96
N LEU A 175 8.06 -12.80 -3.65
CA LEU A 175 7.47 -12.11 -2.51
C LEU A 175 6.04 -11.66 -2.80
N PHE A 176 5.80 -11.10 -3.99
CA PHE A 176 4.50 -10.54 -4.34
C PHE A 176 4.10 -10.98 -5.75
N PRO A 177 3.67 -12.23 -5.99
CA PRO A 177 3.25 -12.69 -7.32
C PRO A 177 2.04 -11.91 -7.86
N HIS A 178 1.27 -11.30 -6.97
CA HIS A 178 0.17 -10.39 -7.30
C HIS A 178 0.52 -8.99 -6.81
N ARG A 179 0.42 -8.02 -7.73
CA ARG A 179 0.72 -6.61 -7.47
C ARG A 179 -0.30 -5.74 -8.18
N ALA A 180 -0.64 -4.61 -7.56
CA ALA A 180 -1.40 -3.55 -8.20
C ALA A 180 -0.49 -2.36 -8.47
N TYR A 181 -0.72 -1.67 -9.58
CA TYR A 181 0.04 -0.49 -9.96
C TYR A 181 -0.92 0.69 -10.06
N TYR A 182 -0.76 1.68 -9.19
CA TYR A 182 -1.48 2.94 -9.32
C TYR A 182 -0.60 3.94 -10.06
N PHE A 183 -1.05 4.35 -11.24
CA PHE A 183 -0.35 5.36 -12.02
C PHE A 183 -1.30 6.36 -12.67
N GLY A 184 -0.74 7.50 -13.07
CA GLY A 184 -1.48 8.56 -13.74
C GLY A 184 -2.11 8.11 -15.07
N THR A 185 -2.92 8.97 -15.68
CA THR A 185 -3.58 8.64 -16.96
C THR A 185 -2.63 8.65 -18.18
N ASP A 186 -1.39 9.10 -18.00
CA ASP A 186 -0.36 9.07 -19.05
C ASP A 186 0.45 7.76 -18.96
N PHE A 187 0.23 6.86 -19.91
CA PHE A 187 0.93 5.56 -19.96
C PHE A 187 2.45 5.68 -20.05
N LYS A 188 2.99 6.84 -20.46
CA LYS A 188 4.44 7.08 -20.45
C LYS A 188 5.05 7.01 -19.06
N VAL A 189 4.24 7.18 -18.00
CA VAL A 189 4.67 6.96 -16.61
C VAL A 189 5.24 5.56 -16.46
N VAL A 190 4.53 4.54 -16.95
CA VAL A 190 4.96 3.14 -16.86
C VAL A 190 6.26 2.92 -17.63
N ASP A 191 6.33 3.41 -18.87
CA ASP A 191 7.54 3.29 -19.70
C ASP A 191 8.74 3.96 -19.03
N LYS A 192 8.52 5.15 -18.42
CA LYS A 192 9.58 5.90 -17.75
C LYS A 192 10.09 5.15 -16.53
N VAL A 193 9.20 4.62 -15.69
CA VAL A 193 9.60 3.86 -14.51
C VAL A 193 10.34 2.58 -14.92
N ARG A 194 9.79 1.79 -15.85
CA ARG A 194 10.41 0.55 -16.34
C ARG A 194 11.74 0.75 -17.05
N SER A 195 11.95 1.90 -17.69
CA SER A 195 13.25 2.23 -18.28
C SER A 195 14.37 2.35 -17.23
N LYS A 196 14.04 2.64 -15.96
CA LYS A 196 15.00 2.76 -14.85
C LYS A 196 14.99 1.52 -13.95
N CYS A 197 13.82 0.97 -13.65
CA CYS A 197 13.61 -0.24 -12.86
C CYS A 197 12.69 -1.22 -13.62
N PRO A 198 13.25 -2.11 -14.46
CA PRO A 198 12.48 -2.99 -15.36
C PRO A 198 11.48 -3.91 -14.66
N GLU A 199 11.71 -4.23 -13.39
CA GLU A 199 10.88 -5.13 -12.59
C GLU A 199 9.68 -4.44 -11.93
N TRP A 200 9.53 -3.12 -12.10
CA TRP A 200 8.33 -2.38 -11.75
C TRP A 200 7.18 -2.81 -12.64
#